data_AF-A0A2M7UHK8-F1
#
_entry.id   AF-A0A2M7UHK8-F1
#
_cell.length_a   1.000
_cell.length_b   1.000
_cell.length_c   1.000
_cell.angle_alpha   90.00
_cell.angle_beta   90.00
_cell.angle_gamma   90.00
#
_symmetry.space_group_name_H-M   'P 1'
#
loop_
_entity.id
_entity.type
_entity.pdbx_description
1 polymer ?
#
loop_
_entity_poly.entity_id
_entity_poly.type
_entity_poly.pdbx_seq_one_letter_code
_entity_poly.pdbx_strand_id
1 'polypeptide(L)'
;MEITAKLSHLRISPRKVRIVADLVKGLDVTQAEQQLMFSSRRASRPLLKLLHSATANAKNNFNLTKDNLYVFNIRVDQGSALKRWRARAMGRGAQILKRTAHILLVLASKKETAINKRKVKKQRPEVEEGLSGVSGVAPRGKTITPDKKIAIDKTDKKWASAKLRQEKKRFYTADKFKGAAQKVFRRKSV
;
A
#
# COMPACT_ATOMS: atom_id res chain seq x y z
N MET A 1 21.30 -2.67 14.35
CA MET A 1 22.05 -2.30 13.13
C MET A 1 21.14 -1.43 12.30
N GLU A 2 21.67 -0.32 11.77
CA GLU A 2 20.90 0.71 11.08
C GLU A 2 21.31 0.81 9.60
N ILE A 3 20.33 1.02 8.74
CA ILE A 3 20.52 1.19 7.29
C ILE A 3 19.85 2.50 6.91
N THR A 4 20.64 3.42 6.34
CA THR A 4 20.15 4.75 5.96
C THR A 4 19.92 4.85 4.46
N ALA A 5 18.84 5.51 4.05
CA ALA A 5 18.60 5.92 2.67
C ALA A 5 18.13 7.38 2.62
N LYS A 6 18.60 8.12 1.62
CA LYS A 6 18.31 9.56 1.46
C LYS A 6 17.65 9.86 0.11
N LEU A 7 16.65 10.73 0.14
CA LEU A 7 16.05 11.34 -1.05
C LEU A 7 16.12 12.86 -0.92
N SER A 8 16.88 13.50 -1.78
CA SER A 8 17.10 14.95 -1.75
C SER A 8 16.30 15.68 -2.83
N HIS A 9 15.98 16.96 -2.57
CA HIS A 9 15.34 17.88 -3.52
C HIS A 9 13.99 17.39 -4.06
N LEU A 10 13.21 16.67 -3.25
CA LEU A 10 11.87 16.24 -3.64
C LEU A 10 10.97 17.46 -3.78
N ARG A 11 10.36 17.64 -4.96
CA ARG A 11 9.51 18.80 -5.28
C ARG A 11 8.09 18.67 -4.72
N ILE A 12 7.99 18.43 -3.42
CA ILE A 12 6.77 18.35 -2.61
C ILE A 12 7.02 19.10 -1.30
N SER A 13 6.01 19.78 -0.77
CA SER A 13 6.14 20.47 0.52
C SER A 13 6.39 19.46 1.66
N PRO A 14 7.35 19.74 2.57
CA PRO A 14 7.69 18.86 3.69
C PRO A 14 6.47 18.43 4.52
N ARG A 15 5.54 19.35 4.78
CA ARG A 15 4.30 19.06 5.54
C ARG A 15 3.47 17.93 4.92
N LYS A 16 3.36 17.88 3.59
CA LYS A 16 2.58 16.85 2.88
C LYS A 16 3.27 15.49 2.93
N VAL A 17 4.59 15.46 3.01
CA VAL A 17 5.38 14.24 3.13
C VAL A 17 5.35 13.72 4.56
N ARG A 18 5.47 14.60 5.56
CA ARG A 18 5.43 14.24 7.00
C ARG A 18 4.18 13.45 7.37
N ILE A 19 3.01 13.89 6.89
CA ILE A 19 1.74 13.16 7.10
C ILE A 19 1.84 11.70 6.67
N VAL A 20 2.52 11.39 5.57
CA VAL A 20 2.68 10.00 5.11
C VAL A 20 3.82 9.32 5.87
N ALA A 21 4.94 10.00 6.11
CA ALA A 21 6.08 9.47 6.84
C ALA A 21 5.71 9.02 8.27
N ASP A 22 4.86 9.78 8.95
CA ASP A 22 4.41 9.46 10.30
C ASP A 22 3.49 8.22 10.33
N LEU A 23 2.77 7.92 9.23
CA LEU A 23 1.95 6.71 9.13
C LEU A 23 2.77 5.43 9.01
N VAL A 24 3.95 5.50 8.39
CA VAL A 24 4.81 4.31 8.18
C VAL A 24 5.93 4.17 9.21
N LYS A 25 6.14 5.17 10.06
CA LYS A 25 7.14 5.12 11.13
C LYS A 25 6.77 4.03 12.14
N GLY A 26 7.72 3.16 12.47
CA GLY A 26 7.52 2.05 13.40
C GLY A 26 6.88 0.79 12.81
N LEU A 27 6.43 0.83 11.54
CA LEU A 27 5.90 -0.35 10.86
C LEU A 27 7.02 -1.26 10.33
N ASP A 28 6.67 -2.53 10.17
CA ASP A 28 7.49 -3.50 9.44
C ASP A 28 7.60 -3.11 7.97
N VAL A 29 8.73 -3.42 7.33
CA VAL A 29 8.97 -2.99 5.93
C VAL A 29 7.89 -3.51 4.99
N THR A 30 7.40 -4.74 5.19
CA THR A 30 6.32 -5.33 4.38
C THR A 30 4.98 -4.62 4.59
N GLN A 31 4.64 -4.27 5.84
CA GLN A 31 3.42 -3.51 6.14
C GLN A 31 3.50 -2.07 5.62
N ALA A 32 4.66 -1.43 5.79
CA ALA A 32 4.92 -0.09 5.29
C ALA A 32 4.81 -0.01 3.76
N GLU A 33 5.30 -1.01 3.04
CA GLU A 33 5.15 -1.11 1.59
C GLU A 33 3.67 -1.16 1.18
N GLN A 34 2.87 -2.04 1.80
CA GLN A 34 1.44 -2.15 1.53
C GLN A 34 0.72 -0.82 1.81
N GLN A 35 1.00 -0.19 2.95
CA GLN A 35 0.42 1.09 3.32
C GLN A 35 0.75 2.19 2.30
N LEU A 36 1.97 2.22 1.79
CA LEU A 36 2.40 3.19 0.78
C LEU A 36 1.81 2.90 -0.61
N MET A 37 1.58 1.64 -0.96
CA MET A 37 0.97 1.25 -2.25
C MET A 37 -0.49 1.68 -2.36
N PHE A 38 -1.27 1.54 -1.28
CA PHE A 38 -2.70 1.87 -1.26
C PHE A 38 -3.02 3.29 -0.80
N SER A 39 -2.03 4.05 -0.33
CA SER A 39 -2.24 5.42 0.10
C SER A 39 -2.53 6.36 -1.09
N SER A 40 -3.63 7.11 -0.99
CA SER A 40 -4.07 8.08 -2.01
C SER A 40 -3.19 9.34 -2.11
N ARG A 41 -2.25 9.54 -1.17
CA ARG A 41 -1.41 10.74 -1.12
C ARG A 41 -0.30 10.67 -2.17
N ARG A 42 -0.06 11.78 -2.88
CA ARG A 42 1.04 11.89 -3.87
C ARG A 42 2.43 11.58 -3.28
N ALA A 43 2.64 11.86 -2.00
CA ALA A 43 3.92 11.62 -1.32
C ALA A 43 4.24 10.13 -1.14
N SER A 44 3.27 9.24 -1.29
CA SER A 44 3.47 7.79 -1.09
C SER A 44 4.34 7.18 -2.19
N ARG A 45 4.18 7.62 -3.45
CA ARG A 45 4.99 7.15 -4.59
C ARG A 45 6.51 7.34 -4.40
N PRO A 46 7.03 8.55 -4.07
CA PRO A 46 8.46 8.72 -3.83
C PRO A 46 8.95 7.99 -2.57
N LEU A 47 8.12 7.88 -1.52
CA LEU A 47 8.48 7.13 -0.32
C LEU A 47 8.59 5.62 -0.58
N LEU A 48 7.69 5.07 -1.39
CA LEU A 48 7.74 3.66 -1.81
C LEU A 48 9.06 3.34 -2.52
N LYS A 49 9.46 4.19 -3.47
CA LYS A 49 10.76 4.07 -4.16
C LYS A 49 11.94 4.15 -3.19
N LEU A 50 11.88 5.05 -2.22
CA LEU A 50 12.93 5.19 -1.20
C LEU A 50 13.04 3.94 -0.31
N LEU A 51 11.90 3.38 0.10
CA LEU A 51 11.84 2.15 0.90
C LEU A 51 12.37 0.94 0.14
N HIS A 52 12.05 0.82 -1.16
CA HIS A 52 12.62 -0.22 -2.02
C HIS A 52 14.13 -0.11 -2.17
N SER A 53 14.64 1.11 -2.37
CA SER A 53 16.09 1.37 -2.40
C SER A 53 16.76 1.03 -1.07
N ALA A 54 16.16 1.39 0.07
CA ALA A 54 16.70 1.05 1.39
C ALA A 54 16.74 -0.47 1.63
N THR A 55 15.69 -1.18 1.20
CA THR A 55 15.62 -2.65 1.30
C THR A 55 16.67 -3.32 0.41
N ALA A 56 16.88 -2.81 -0.81
CA ALA A 56 17.93 -3.29 -1.70
C ALA A 56 19.33 -3.07 -1.11
N ASN A 57 19.59 -1.91 -0.50
CA ASN A 57 20.85 -1.64 0.19
C ASN A 57 21.06 -2.59 1.38
N ALA A 58 20.00 -2.87 2.16
CA ALA A 58 20.07 -3.81 3.27
C ALA A 58 20.39 -5.24 2.80
N LYS A 59 19.80 -5.66 1.68
CA LYS A 59 20.06 -6.98 1.07
C LYS A 59 21.49 -7.09 0.53
N ASN A 60 21.95 -6.08 -0.21
CA ASN A 60 23.23 -6.17 -0.92
C ASN A 60 24.45 -5.96 -0.01
N ASN A 61 24.36 -5.04 0.95
CA ASN A 61 25.53 -4.68 1.77
C ASN A 61 25.59 -5.46 3.09
N PHE A 62 24.45 -5.94 3.59
CA PHE A 62 24.35 -6.54 4.91
C PHE A 62 23.66 -7.92 4.90
N ASN A 63 23.30 -8.44 3.71
CA ASN A 63 22.64 -9.72 3.52
C ASN A 63 21.37 -9.91 4.37
N LEU A 64 20.69 -8.81 4.72
CA LEU A 64 19.48 -8.83 5.53
C LEU A 64 18.25 -9.10 4.68
N THR A 65 17.33 -9.92 5.20
CA THR A 65 16.02 -10.17 4.61
C THR A 65 15.01 -9.09 5.00
N LYS A 66 13.99 -8.89 4.16
CA LYS A 66 12.96 -7.85 4.34
C LYS A 66 12.15 -8.02 5.63
N ASP A 67 11.90 -9.27 6.03
CA ASP A 67 11.04 -9.61 7.15
C ASP A 67 11.64 -9.24 8.52
N ASN A 68 12.96 -9.15 8.58
CA ASN A 68 13.70 -8.79 9.79
C ASN A 68 13.89 -7.28 9.94
N LEU A 69 13.42 -6.48 8.98
CA LEU A 69 13.60 -5.03 8.95
C LEU A 69 12.31 -4.32 9.33
N TYR A 70 12.46 -3.23 10.06
CA TYR A 70 11.38 -2.29 10.34
C TYR A 70 11.85 -0.85 10.15
N VAL A 71 10.89 0.03 9.95
CA VAL A 71 11.16 1.47 9.80
C VAL A 71 11.40 2.07 11.18
N PHE A 72 12.67 2.27 11.53
CA PHE A 72 13.04 2.86 12.82
C PHE A 72 12.66 4.33 12.88
N ASN A 73 13.12 5.11 11.90
CA ASN A 73 12.83 6.53 11.84
C ASN A 73 12.75 7.03 10.40
N ILE A 74 11.88 8.01 10.17
CA ILE A 74 11.82 8.77 8.92
C ILE A 74 11.82 10.25 9.28
N ARG A 75 12.87 10.95 8.87
CA ARG A 75 13.00 12.40 9.02
C ARG A 75 12.70 13.08 7.70
N VAL A 76 11.93 14.16 7.77
CA VAL A 76 11.58 14.98 6.61
C VAL A 76 11.93 16.43 6.91
N ASP A 77 13.00 16.88 6.27
CA ASP A 77 13.55 18.21 6.41
C ASP A 77 13.09 19.12 5.27
N GLN A 78 13.11 20.42 5.53
CA GLN A 78 12.83 21.41 4.50
C GLN A 78 14.06 21.60 3.62
N GLY A 79 13.85 21.55 2.30
CA GLY A 79 14.89 21.87 1.32
C GLY A 79 14.78 23.31 0.82
N SER A 80 15.55 23.62 -0.21
CA SER A 80 15.52 24.93 -0.87
C SER A 80 14.13 25.27 -1.40
N ALA A 81 13.74 26.54 -1.25
CA ALA A 81 12.44 27.02 -1.71
C ALA A 81 12.64 28.03 -2.85
N LEU A 82 12.05 27.75 -4.00
CA LEU A 82 12.07 28.70 -5.11
C LEU A 82 11.03 29.80 -4.87
N LYS A 83 11.47 31.05 -4.94
CA LYS A 83 10.60 32.23 -4.81
C LYS A 83 9.96 32.55 -6.17
N ARG A 84 8.64 32.73 -6.20
CA ARG A 84 7.85 33.18 -7.36
C ARG A 84 6.92 34.30 -6.89
N TRP A 85 6.47 35.15 -7.79
CA TRP A 85 5.50 36.19 -7.48
C TRP A 85 4.16 35.89 -8.15
N ARG A 86 3.09 36.48 -7.63
CA ARG A 86 1.77 36.48 -8.25
C ARG A 86 1.11 37.84 -7.99
N ALA A 87 0.52 38.42 -9.05
CA ALA A 87 -0.23 39.66 -8.94
C ALA A 87 -1.44 39.52 -7.99
N ARG A 88 -1.75 40.61 -7.29
CA ARG A 88 -2.90 40.78 -6.38
C ARG A 88 -3.56 42.14 -6.65
N ALA A 89 -4.75 42.33 -6.09
CA ALA A 89 -5.52 43.56 -6.21
C ALA A 89 -4.73 44.80 -5.74
N MET A 90 -5.05 45.94 -6.34
CA MET A 90 -4.44 47.25 -6.07
C MET A 90 -2.91 47.27 -6.31
N GLY A 91 -2.43 46.67 -7.41
CA GLY A 91 -1.01 46.68 -7.77
C GLY A 91 -0.08 45.89 -6.84
N ARG A 92 -0.62 45.10 -5.89
CA ARG A 92 0.20 44.37 -4.91
C ARG A 92 0.79 43.09 -5.50
N GLY A 93 1.99 42.71 -5.04
CA GLY A 93 2.62 41.41 -5.35
C GLY A 93 2.63 40.49 -4.13
N ALA A 94 2.15 39.25 -4.27
CA ALA A 94 2.29 38.22 -3.25
C ALA A 94 3.32 37.16 -3.65
N GLN A 95 4.11 36.68 -2.69
CA GLN A 95 5.11 35.66 -2.93
C GLN A 95 4.50 34.24 -2.84
N ILE A 96 4.89 33.38 -3.78
CA ILE A 96 4.61 31.94 -3.77
C ILE A 96 5.93 31.19 -3.59
N LEU A 97 5.99 30.32 -2.59
CA LEU A 97 7.15 29.46 -2.32
C LEU A 97 6.94 28.05 -2.90
N LYS A 98 7.75 27.66 -3.88
CA LYS A 98 7.83 26.27 -4.35
C LYS A 98 8.88 25.53 -3.50
N ARG A 99 8.44 25.09 -2.31
CA ARG A 99 9.26 24.37 -1.33
C ARG A 99 9.65 22.97 -1.85
N THR A 100 10.85 22.53 -1.52
CA THR A 100 11.30 21.15 -1.67
C THR A 100 11.49 20.48 -0.31
N ALA A 101 11.68 19.17 -0.29
CA ALA A 101 11.92 18.38 0.91
C ALA A 101 13.13 17.46 0.73
N HIS A 102 13.83 17.21 1.84
CA HIS A 102 14.83 16.15 1.96
C HIS A 102 14.30 15.09 2.92
N ILE A 103 14.41 13.83 2.55
CA ILE A 103 13.92 12.70 3.36
C ILE A 103 15.11 11.83 3.71
N LEU A 104 15.20 11.48 4.98
CA LEU A 104 16.13 10.49 5.50
C LEU A 104 15.31 9.36 6.13
N LEU A 105 15.50 8.15 5.61
CA LEU A 105 14.86 6.94 6.08
C LEU A 105 15.91 6.06 6.75
N VAL A 106 15.61 5.61 7.97
CA VAL A 106 16.44 4.68 8.74
C VAL A 106 15.65 3.40 8.94
N LEU A 107 16.17 2.29 8.41
CA LEU A 107 15.70 0.95 8.74
C LEU A 107 16.57 0.40 9.86
N ALA A 108 15.97 -0.34 10.78
CA ALA A 108 16.70 -1.12 11.75
C ALA A 108 16.33 -2.59 11.65
N SER A 109 17.30 -3.45 11.98
CA SER A 109 17.03 -4.88 12.17
C SER A 109 16.35 -5.11 13.52
N LYS A 110 15.28 -5.92 13.54
CA LYS A 110 14.67 -6.41 14.76
C LYS A 110 15.66 -7.35 15.45
N LYS A 111 16.33 -6.88 16.50
CA LYS A 111 16.98 -7.81 17.44
C LYS A 111 15.86 -8.61 18.09
N GLU A 112 15.91 -9.93 17.99
CA GLU A 112 15.05 -10.82 18.77
C GLU A 112 15.32 -10.57 20.26
N THR A 113 14.54 -9.66 20.86
CA THR A 113 14.38 -9.67 22.30
C THR A 113 13.50 -10.87 22.63
N ALA A 114 13.95 -11.71 23.56
CA ALA A 114 13.42 -13.03 23.93
C ALA A 114 11.94 -13.05 24.44
N ILE A 115 11.15 -12.02 24.14
CA ILE A 115 9.81 -11.76 24.69
C ILE A 115 8.72 -12.44 23.84
N ASN A 116 8.92 -12.63 22.52
CA ASN A 116 7.87 -13.17 21.64
C ASN A 116 7.65 -14.70 21.74
N LYS A 117 8.61 -15.47 22.30
CA LYS A 117 8.39 -16.91 22.54
C LYS A 117 7.33 -17.19 23.62
N ARG A 118 7.02 -16.22 24.49
CA ARG A 118 6.02 -16.39 25.57
C ARG A 118 4.58 -16.19 25.12
N LYS A 119 4.31 -15.42 24.05
CA LYS A 119 2.93 -15.17 23.57
C LYS A 119 2.38 -16.31 22.70
N VAL A 120 3.23 -17.03 21.97
CA VAL A 120 2.78 -18.13 21.09
C VAL A 120 2.40 -19.40 21.88
N LYS A 121 2.94 -19.58 23.10
CA LYS A 121 2.74 -20.81 23.90
C LYS A 121 1.53 -20.81 24.84
N LYS A 122 0.71 -19.74 24.90
CA LYS A 122 -0.30 -19.54 25.97
C LYS A 122 -1.79 -19.60 25.54
N GLN A 123 -2.13 -20.10 24.36
CA GLN A 123 -3.54 -20.32 23.98
C GLN A 123 -3.58 -21.60 23.12
N ARG A 124 -4.11 -22.76 23.53
CA ARG A 124 -5.24 -23.14 24.41
C ARG A 124 -4.93 -24.49 25.10
N PRO A 125 -5.36 -24.73 26.36
CA PRO A 125 -5.63 -26.08 26.84
C PRO A 125 -7.05 -26.53 26.46
N GLU A 126 -7.15 -27.81 26.11
CA GLU A 126 -8.38 -28.56 25.81
C GLU A 126 -9.24 -28.68 27.09
N VAL A 127 -10.57 -28.61 26.96
CA VAL A 127 -11.51 -28.91 28.05
C VAL A 127 -12.34 -30.09 27.61
N GLU A 128 -12.16 -31.21 28.31
CA GLU A 128 -12.92 -32.46 28.19
C GLU A 128 -14.35 -32.31 28.76
N GLU A 129 -15.24 -33.16 28.26
CA GLU A 129 -16.69 -33.19 28.50
C GLU A 129 -17.09 -33.66 29.92
N GLY A 130 -18.28 -33.24 30.39
CA GLY A 130 -18.96 -33.82 31.56
C GLY A 130 -20.31 -33.15 31.88
N LEU A 131 -21.40 -33.94 31.88
CA LEU A 131 -22.82 -33.57 31.91
C LEU A 131 -23.39 -33.20 33.31
N SER A 132 -24.43 -32.34 33.36
CA SER A 132 -25.74 -32.59 34.01
C SER A 132 -26.55 -31.29 34.14
N GLY A 133 -27.86 -31.35 33.87
CA GLY A 133 -28.68 -30.19 33.53
C GLY A 133 -29.37 -29.47 34.68
N VAL A 134 -29.88 -28.27 34.37
CA VAL A 134 -31.11 -27.71 34.95
C VAL A 134 -31.87 -26.99 33.83
N SER A 135 -33.14 -27.32 33.78
CA SER A 135 -34.22 -26.85 32.92
C SER A 135 -34.49 -25.34 33.02
N GLY A 136 -34.69 -24.72 31.84
CA GLY A 136 -35.74 -23.74 31.58
C GLY A 136 -35.49 -22.28 31.99
N VAL A 137 -35.07 -21.46 31.04
CA VAL A 137 -35.74 -20.21 30.59
C VAL A 137 -35.16 -19.85 29.21
N ALA A 138 -36.01 -19.70 28.19
CA ALA A 138 -35.61 -19.40 26.82
C ALA A 138 -35.22 -17.92 26.63
N PRO A 139 -34.18 -17.62 25.81
CA PRO A 139 -34.14 -16.38 25.07
C PRO A 139 -34.21 -16.62 23.55
N ARG A 140 -35.00 -15.74 22.94
CA ARG A 140 -35.28 -15.63 21.50
C ARG A 140 -34.03 -15.19 20.75
N GLY A 141 -33.80 -15.78 19.57
CA GLY A 141 -32.83 -15.29 18.60
C GLY A 141 -32.20 -16.41 17.77
N LYS A 142 -32.75 -16.68 16.58
CA LYS A 142 -32.14 -17.59 15.61
C LYS A 142 -30.87 -16.95 15.04
N THR A 143 -29.69 -17.40 15.46
CA THR A 143 -28.46 -17.30 14.66
C THR A 143 -28.38 -18.53 13.75
N ILE A 144 -28.46 -18.31 12.44
CA ILE A 144 -28.27 -19.34 11.42
C ILE A 144 -26.76 -19.57 11.28
N THR A 145 -26.25 -20.69 11.77
CA THR A 145 -24.98 -21.29 11.34
C THR A 145 -25.24 -22.09 10.06
N PRO A 146 -24.51 -21.87 8.95
CA PRO A 146 -24.56 -22.79 7.83
C PRO A 146 -23.32 -23.69 7.87
N ASP A 147 -23.49 -24.89 8.42
CA ASP A 147 -22.68 -26.06 8.01
C ASP A 147 -23.64 -27.14 7.51
N LYS A 148 -23.88 -27.12 6.19
CA LYS A 148 -24.21 -28.33 5.42
C LYS A 148 -23.39 -28.30 4.15
N LYS A 149 -22.44 -29.23 4.07
CA LYS A 149 -21.74 -29.61 2.84
C LYS A 149 -22.79 -29.97 1.79
N ILE A 150 -22.82 -29.23 0.68
CA ILE A 150 -23.51 -29.68 -0.55
C ILE A 150 -22.42 -30.28 -1.43
N ALA A 151 -22.58 -31.58 -1.72
CA ALA A 151 -21.81 -32.28 -2.74
C ALA A 151 -22.09 -31.63 -4.10
N ILE A 152 -21.05 -31.23 -4.82
CA ILE A 152 -21.17 -30.69 -6.18
C ILE A 152 -20.83 -31.83 -7.14
N ASP A 153 -21.85 -32.32 -7.85
CA ASP A 153 -21.70 -33.31 -8.90
C ASP A 153 -20.87 -32.78 -10.07
N LYS A 154 -20.13 -33.68 -10.71
CA LYS A 154 -19.10 -33.39 -11.72
C LYS A 154 -19.64 -32.80 -13.04
N THR A 155 -20.94 -32.55 -13.15
CA THR A 155 -21.63 -32.10 -14.36
C THR A 155 -21.74 -30.57 -14.50
N ASP A 156 -21.56 -29.78 -13.43
CA ASP A 156 -21.73 -28.32 -13.49
C ASP A 156 -20.46 -27.52 -13.85
N LYS A 157 -19.29 -28.17 -13.88
CA LYS A 157 -18.01 -27.55 -14.29
C LYS A 157 -17.89 -27.27 -15.80
N LYS A 158 -18.74 -27.90 -16.63
CA LYS A 158 -18.68 -27.77 -18.10
C LYS A 158 -19.43 -26.52 -18.62
N TRP A 159 -20.46 -26.07 -17.89
CA TRP A 159 -21.24 -24.87 -18.23
C TRP A 159 -20.56 -23.56 -17.77
N ALA A 160 -19.89 -23.58 -16.61
CA ALA A 160 -19.22 -22.41 -16.05
C ALA A 160 -17.92 -22.02 -16.79
N SER A 161 -17.24 -23.00 -17.42
CA SER A 161 -16.00 -22.78 -18.16
C SER A 161 -16.23 -22.27 -19.60
N ALA A 162 -17.38 -22.57 -20.21
CA ALA A 162 -17.74 -22.09 -21.54
C ALA A 162 -18.13 -20.59 -21.55
N LYS A 163 -18.80 -20.12 -20.48
CA LYS A 163 -19.24 -18.72 -20.33
C LYS A 163 -18.06 -17.74 -20.13
N LEU A 164 -17.05 -18.16 -19.36
CA LEU A 164 -15.83 -17.35 -19.13
C LEU A 164 -14.92 -17.26 -20.37
N ARG A 165 -15.05 -18.20 -21.33
CA ARG A 165 -14.26 -18.25 -22.58
C ARG A 165 -14.84 -17.37 -23.69
N GLN A 166 -16.16 -17.10 -23.66
CA GLN A 166 -16.79 -16.10 -24.55
C GLN A 166 -16.51 -14.66 -24.08
N GLU A 167 -16.47 -14.39 -22.78
CA GLU A 167 -16.16 -13.05 -22.26
C GLU A 167 -14.69 -12.64 -22.46
N LYS A 168 -13.75 -13.57 -22.34
CA LYS A 168 -12.32 -13.27 -22.60
C LYS A 168 -11.95 -13.06 -24.07
N LYS A 169 -12.75 -13.56 -25.02
CA LYS A 169 -12.55 -13.29 -26.46
C LYS A 169 -13.10 -11.92 -26.92
N ARG A 170 -13.93 -11.26 -26.11
CA ARG A 170 -14.45 -9.90 -26.39
C ARG A 170 -13.55 -8.77 -25.91
N PHE A 171 -12.55 -9.05 -25.07
CA PHE A 171 -11.64 -8.04 -24.53
C PHE A 171 -10.29 -7.91 -25.27
N TYR A 172 -9.93 -8.87 -26.13
CA TYR A 172 -8.67 -8.87 -26.91
C TYR A 172 -8.90 -9.08 -28.41
N THR A 173 -10.00 -8.59 -28.98
CA THR A 173 -10.14 -8.48 -30.44
C THR A 173 -9.61 -7.13 -30.89
N ALA A 174 -8.62 -7.20 -31.78
CA ALA A 174 -7.82 -6.11 -32.30
C ALA A 174 -8.60 -5.23 -33.30
N ASP A 175 -9.67 -4.56 -32.86
CA ASP A 175 -10.50 -3.71 -33.72
C ASP A 175 -10.82 -2.34 -33.10
N LYS A 176 -9.79 -1.65 -32.59
CA LYS A 176 -9.85 -0.19 -32.30
C LYS A 176 -8.64 0.60 -32.83
N PHE A 177 -7.98 0.11 -33.87
CA PHE A 177 -7.05 0.90 -34.70
C PHE A 177 -7.53 1.04 -36.14
N LYS A 178 -8.85 1.09 -36.35
CA LYS A 178 -9.48 1.35 -37.66
C LYS A 178 -10.36 2.59 -37.67
N GLY A 179 -9.96 3.61 -36.91
CA GLY A 179 -10.63 4.92 -36.88
C GLY A 179 -9.71 6.13 -36.73
N ALA A 180 -8.39 5.93 -36.68
CA ALA A 180 -7.41 7.00 -36.44
C ALA A 180 -6.26 7.02 -37.48
N ALA A 181 -6.54 6.55 -38.70
CA ALA A 181 -5.61 6.59 -39.81
C ALA A 181 -6.36 6.98 -41.09
N GLN A 182 -6.72 8.27 -41.20
CA GLN A 182 -6.89 9.04 -42.45
C GLN A 182 -7.51 10.41 -42.12
N LYS A 183 -6.66 11.39 -41.80
CA LYS A 183 -6.90 12.78 -42.20
C LYS A 183 -5.60 13.37 -42.72
N VAL A 184 -5.26 12.88 -43.92
CA VAL A 184 -4.32 13.49 -44.84
C VAL A 184 -4.93 14.80 -45.33
N PHE A 185 -4.20 15.89 -45.14
CA PHE A 185 -4.08 17.05 -46.03
C PHE A 185 -5.36 17.61 -46.69
N ARG A 186 -5.80 18.78 -46.22
CA ARG A 186 -6.41 19.80 -47.09
C ARG A 186 -5.91 21.18 -46.67
N ARG A 187 -4.89 21.66 -47.39
CA ARG A 187 -4.71 23.09 -47.65
C ARG A 187 -5.92 23.56 -48.45
N LYS A 188 -6.57 24.62 -48.00
CA LYS A 188 -7.23 25.57 -48.89
C LYS A 188 -6.85 26.97 -48.43
N SER A 189 -6.05 27.60 -49.28
CA SER A 189 -6.05 29.04 -49.51
C SER A 189 -7.47 29.61 -49.46
N VAL A 190 -7.68 30.65 -48.65
CA VAL A 190 -8.13 32.01 -49.01
C VAL A 190 -7.55 32.95 -47.97
#